data_AF-A0A946VQB2-F1
#
_entry.id   AF-A0A946VQB2-F1
#
_cell.length_a   1.000
_cell.length_b   1.000
_cell.length_c   1.000
_cell.angle_alpha   90.00
_cell.angle_beta   90.00
_cell.angle_gamma   90.00
#
_symmetry.space_group_name_H-M   'P 1'
#
loop_
_entity.id
_entity.type
_entity.pdbx_description
1 polymer ?
#
loop_
_entity_poly.entity_id
_entity_poly.type
_entity_poly.pdbx_seq_one_letter_code
_entity_poly.pdbx_strand_id
1 'polypeptide(L)'
;PFQSVEYKYTMDLDAPLVFSWEADAELYYDMHAEPAGLGEEYAESYEQGTAVAKTGSYHALFAGIHGWFWENRSSRDIEVRLYTSGFYDHSTVFSGSVEYDRDIEPLLPDFPEPRQ
;
A
#
# COMPACT_ATOMS: atom_id res chain seq x y z
N PRO A 1 -7.13 3.04 19.16
CA PRO A 1 -7.65 1.66 19.42
C PRO A 1 -8.91 1.32 18.60
N PHE A 2 -9.13 0.05 18.26
CA PHE A 2 -10.27 -0.40 17.43
C PHE A 2 -10.44 0.35 16.09
N GLN A 3 -9.33 0.84 15.53
CA GLN A 3 -9.30 1.59 14.27
C GLN A 3 -8.68 0.74 13.16
N SER A 4 -8.94 1.15 11.93
CA SER A 4 -8.24 0.67 10.75
C SER A 4 -7.48 1.79 10.05
N VAL A 5 -6.48 1.39 9.28
CA VAL A 5 -5.79 2.26 8.34
C VAL A 5 -5.53 1.49 7.06
N GLU A 6 -5.58 2.19 5.94
CA GLU A 6 -5.27 1.63 4.65
C GLU A 6 -4.29 2.54 3.91
N TYR A 7 -3.30 1.92 3.28
CA TYR A 7 -2.31 2.60 2.45
C TYR A 7 -2.37 1.99 1.05
N LYS A 8 -2.74 2.80 0.07
CA LYS A 8 -2.78 2.40 -1.34
C LYS A 8 -1.81 3.21 -2.18
N TYR A 9 -1.35 2.59 -3.26
CA TYR A 9 -0.48 3.16 -4.28
C TYR A 9 -1.16 3.05 -5.63
N THR A 10 -1.12 4.12 -6.41
CA THR A 10 -1.52 4.05 -7.83
C THR A 10 -0.43 3.33 -8.60
N MET A 11 -0.79 2.23 -9.25
CA MET A 11 0.14 1.38 -9.99
C MET A 11 -0.40 1.08 -11.39
N ASP A 12 0.51 1.03 -12.36
CA ASP A 12 0.23 0.55 -13.71
C ASP A 12 0.17 -0.99 -13.75
N LEU A 13 -0.43 -1.52 -14.82
CA LEU A 13 -0.42 -2.95 -15.10
C LEU A 13 1.02 -3.50 -15.09
N ASP A 14 1.21 -4.61 -14.37
CA ASP A 14 2.46 -5.35 -14.19
C ASP A 14 3.57 -4.57 -13.46
N ALA A 15 3.26 -3.40 -12.90
CA ALA A 15 4.21 -2.64 -12.10
C ALA A 15 4.66 -3.47 -10.86
N PRO A 16 5.97 -3.64 -10.65
CA PRO A 16 6.47 -4.39 -9.50
C PRO A 16 6.61 -3.51 -8.25
N LEU A 17 6.43 -4.16 -7.10
CA LEU A 17 6.55 -3.58 -5.77
C LEU A 17 7.23 -4.61 -4.85
N VAL A 18 8.24 -4.20 -4.10
CA VAL A 18 8.72 -4.95 -2.93
C VAL A 18 8.27 -4.25 -1.67
N PHE A 19 7.94 -5.04 -0.65
CA PHE A 19 7.42 -4.51 0.60
C PHE A 19 7.92 -5.26 1.82
N SER A 20 7.90 -4.54 2.93
CA SER A 20 7.92 -5.11 4.27
C SER A 20 7.10 -4.24 5.19
N TRP A 21 6.33 -4.86 6.07
CA TRP A 21 5.68 -4.16 7.16
C TRP A 21 5.87 -4.90 8.48
N GLU A 22 5.89 -4.14 9.56
CA GLU A 22 5.96 -4.62 10.93
C GLU A 22 5.03 -3.81 11.83
N ALA A 23 4.49 -4.45 12.86
CA ALA A 23 3.67 -3.84 13.88
C ALA A 23 4.11 -4.27 15.28
N ASP A 24 3.88 -3.42 16.28
CA ASP A 24 4.23 -3.70 17.68
C ASP A 24 3.23 -4.65 18.38
N ALA A 25 2.14 -5.01 17.70
CA ALA A 25 1.21 -6.05 18.09
C ALA A 25 0.48 -6.61 16.86
N GLU A 26 -0.30 -7.67 17.08
CA GLU A 26 -1.01 -8.39 16.02
C GLU A 26 -2.10 -7.53 15.37
N LEU A 27 -2.10 -7.49 14.04
CA LEU A 27 -3.11 -6.82 13.21
C LEU A 27 -3.77 -7.83 12.28
N TYR A 28 -5.08 -7.66 12.05
CA TYR A 28 -5.68 -8.22 10.85
C TYR A 28 -5.21 -7.40 9.65
N TYR A 29 -4.88 -8.06 8.54
CA TYR A 29 -4.47 -7.39 7.31
C TYR A 29 -5.17 -7.99 6.09
N ASP A 30 -5.34 -7.15 5.07
CA ASP A 30 -5.72 -7.55 3.72
C ASP A 30 -4.86 -6.78 2.71
N MET A 31 -4.13 -7.52 1.89
CA MET A 31 -3.46 -6.99 0.71
C MET A 31 -4.40 -7.15 -0.47
N HIS A 32 -4.91 -6.04 -0.99
CA HIS A 32 -5.90 -6.05 -2.06
C HIS A 32 -5.71 -4.88 -3.03
N ALA A 33 -6.42 -4.92 -4.15
CA ALA A 33 -6.40 -3.87 -5.15
C ALA A 33 -7.76 -3.63 -5.79
N GLU A 34 -7.98 -2.40 -6.24
CA GLU A 34 -9.19 -1.99 -6.96
C GLU A 34 -8.81 -1.53 -8.38
N PRO A 35 -9.44 -2.08 -9.43
CA PRO A 35 -9.19 -1.64 -10.79
C PRO A 35 -9.60 -0.19 -11.01
N ALA A 36 -8.79 0.55 -11.78
CA ALA A 36 -9.06 1.94 -12.10
C ALA A 36 -10.46 2.12 -12.74
N GLY A 37 -11.27 2.99 -12.15
CA GLY A 37 -12.59 3.38 -12.68
C GLY A 37 -13.71 2.36 -12.49
N LEU A 38 -13.46 1.25 -11.77
CA LEU A 38 -14.50 0.24 -11.49
C LEU A 38 -15.08 0.32 -10.07
N GLY A 39 -14.37 0.91 -9.11
CA GLY A 39 -14.84 1.06 -7.73
C GLY A 39 -14.54 -0.15 -6.83
N GLU A 40 -14.82 0.02 -5.53
CA GLU A 40 -14.47 -0.92 -4.46
C GLU A 40 -15.17 -2.28 -4.61
N GLU A 41 -16.33 -2.36 -5.28
CA GLU A 41 -17.03 -3.63 -5.48
C GLU A 41 -16.29 -4.61 -6.41
N TYR A 42 -15.26 -4.14 -7.11
CA TYR A 42 -14.35 -4.95 -7.93
C TYR A 42 -12.99 -5.17 -7.25
N ALA A 43 -12.88 -4.91 -5.95
CA ALA A 43 -11.66 -5.18 -5.20
C ALA A 43 -11.29 -6.67 -5.23
N GLU A 44 -10.01 -6.94 -5.46
CA GLU A 44 -9.43 -8.29 -5.41
C GLU A 44 -8.45 -8.39 -4.23
N SER A 45 -8.72 -9.30 -3.30
CA SER A 45 -7.78 -9.64 -2.22
C SER A 45 -6.77 -10.71 -2.65
N TYR A 46 -5.50 -10.48 -2.35
CA TYR A 46 -4.39 -11.38 -2.68
C TYR A 46 -3.86 -12.12 -1.46
N GLU A 47 -3.78 -11.45 -0.31
CA GLU A 47 -3.36 -12.09 0.94
C GLU A 47 -4.09 -11.48 2.13
N GLN A 48 -4.76 -12.33 2.90
CA GLN A 48 -5.45 -11.94 4.13
C GLN A 48 -4.98 -12.79 5.30
N GLY A 49 -4.99 -12.19 6.48
CA GLY A 49 -4.71 -12.94 7.70
C GLY A 49 -4.47 -12.04 8.89
N THR A 50 -3.80 -12.62 9.86
CA THR A 50 -3.47 -11.95 11.11
C THR A 50 -1.99 -12.18 11.40
N ALA A 51 -1.22 -11.10 11.54
CA ALA A 51 0.23 -11.17 11.74
C ALA A 51 0.78 -9.90 12.40
N VAL A 52 2.02 -9.99 12.86
CA VAL A 52 2.81 -8.84 13.35
C VAL A 52 3.78 -8.30 12.30
N ALA A 53 4.07 -9.05 11.24
CA ALA A 53 4.94 -8.62 10.15
C ALA A 53 4.71 -9.47 8.89
N LYS A 54 4.96 -8.87 7.72
CA LYS A 54 5.11 -9.58 6.44
C LYS A 54 6.16 -8.89 5.57
N THR A 55 6.72 -9.66 4.64
CA THR A 55 7.54 -9.14 3.55
C THR A 55 7.26 -9.95 2.30
N GLY A 56 7.45 -9.33 1.14
CA GLY A 56 7.27 -10.00 -0.13
C GLY A 56 7.48 -9.07 -1.32
N SER A 57 7.12 -9.61 -2.48
CA SER A 57 7.03 -8.88 -3.74
C SER A 57 5.62 -9.01 -4.29
N TYR A 58 5.17 -7.99 -5.01
CA TYR A 58 3.86 -7.90 -5.62
C TYR A 58 3.99 -7.37 -7.05
N HIS A 59 3.13 -7.84 -7.94
CA HIS A 59 2.94 -7.31 -9.28
C HIS A 59 1.47 -6.94 -9.44
N ALA A 60 1.20 -5.73 -9.92
CA ALA A 60 -0.16 -5.29 -10.19
C ALA A 60 -0.76 -6.06 -11.37
N LEU A 61 -1.86 -6.81 -11.16
CA LEU A 61 -2.51 -7.58 -12.23
C LEU A 61 -3.33 -6.71 -13.19
N PHE A 62 -3.55 -5.45 -12.83
CA PHE A 62 -4.25 -4.42 -13.59
C PHE A 62 -3.75 -3.05 -13.15
N ALA A 63 -4.06 -2.00 -13.92
CA ALA A 63 -3.86 -0.63 -13.47
C ALA A 63 -4.96 -0.25 -12.46
N GLY A 64 -4.58 0.41 -11.36
CA GLY A 64 -5.50 0.69 -10.27
C GLY A 64 -4.82 1.21 -9.02
N ILE A 65 -5.50 1.05 -7.89
CA ILE A 65 -4.98 1.35 -6.55
C ILE A 65 -4.75 0.05 -5.79
N HIS A 66 -3.53 -0.13 -5.30
CA HIS A 66 -3.04 -1.39 -4.72
C HIS A 66 -2.46 -1.11 -3.35
N GLY A 67 -2.77 -1.93 -2.36
CA GLY A 67 -2.37 -1.58 -1.01
C GLY A 67 -2.65 -2.61 0.06
N TRP A 68 -2.55 -2.12 1.28
CA TRP A 68 -2.79 -2.88 2.48
C TRP A 68 -3.78 -2.16 3.37
N PHE A 69 -4.80 -2.89 3.78
CA PHE A 69 -5.64 -2.56 4.89
C PHE A 69 -5.11 -3.25 6.15
N TRP A 70 -5.05 -2.52 7.26
CA TRP A 70 -4.81 -3.07 8.60
C TRP A 70 -5.92 -2.68 9.56
N GLU A 71 -6.37 -3.64 10.36
CA GLU A 71 -7.35 -3.43 11.42
C GLU A 71 -6.80 -3.83 12.78
N ASN A 72 -6.81 -2.87 13.71
CA ASN A 72 -6.52 -3.12 15.11
C ASN A 72 -7.81 -3.57 15.81
N ARG A 73 -7.88 -4.84 16.20
CA ARG A 73 -9.03 -5.41 16.93
C ARG A 73 -8.90 -5.36 18.45
N SER A 74 -7.97 -4.56 18.96
CA SER A 74 -7.65 -4.44 20.38
C SER A 74 -7.96 -3.03 20.93
N SER A 75 -8.02 -2.95 22.26
CA SER A 75 -8.20 -1.70 23.00
C SER A 75 -6.91 -0.91 23.21
N ARG A 76 -5.76 -1.42 22.77
CA ARG A 76 -4.48 -0.70 22.79
C ARG A 76 -4.23 -0.03 21.45
N ASP A 77 -3.48 1.06 21.45
CA ASP A 77 -2.91 1.58 20.21
C ASP A 77 -1.82 0.62 19.71
N ILE A 78 -1.74 0.49 18.40
CA ILE A 78 -0.79 -0.37 17.68
C ILE A 78 -0.15 0.51 16.62
N GLU A 79 1.18 0.52 16.58
CA GLU A 79 1.94 1.18 15.53
C GLU A 79 2.29 0.17 14.44
N VAL A 80 2.02 0.52 13.18
CA VAL A 80 2.45 -0.24 12.00
C VAL A 80 3.37 0.63 11.14
N ARG A 81 4.47 0.04 10.67
CA ARG A 81 5.40 0.67 9.73
C ARG A 81 5.40 -0.10 8.43
N LEU A 82 5.14 0.60 7.33
CA LEU A 82 5.18 0.07 5.97
C LEU A 82 6.37 0.65 5.23
N TYR A 83 7.17 -0.24 4.63
CA TYR A 83 8.25 0.10 3.72
C TYR A 83 7.95 -0.50 2.35
N THR A 84 8.02 0.33 1.32
CA THR A 84 7.75 -0.04 -0.06
C THR A 84 8.78 0.55 -1.00
N SER A 85 9.06 -0.18 -2.08
CA SER A 85 9.84 0.31 -3.21
C SER A 85 9.31 -0.34 -4.47
N GLY A 86 9.04 0.46 -5.50
CA GLY A 86 8.40 -0.01 -6.72
C GLY A 86 8.09 1.14 -7.67
N PHE A 87 7.29 0.82 -8.68
CA PHE A 87 6.86 1.78 -9.70
C PHE A 87 5.45 2.28 -9.38
N TYR A 88 5.38 3.35 -8.59
CA TYR A 88 4.17 4.09 -8.25
C TYR A 88 4.56 5.55 -8.01
N ASP A 89 3.67 6.48 -8.37
CA ASP A 89 3.91 7.93 -8.30
C ASP A 89 2.92 8.64 -7.36
N HIS A 90 1.91 7.94 -6.87
CA HIS A 90 0.89 8.48 -5.98
C HIS A 90 0.53 7.48 -4.88
N SER A 91 0.27 7.97 -3.68
CA SER A 91 -0.25 7.17 -2.57
C SER A 91 -1.39 7.87 -1.85
N THR A 92 -2.39 7.09 -1.48
CA THR A 92 -3.54 7.53 -0.69
C THR A 92 -3.60 6.76 0.62
N VAL A 93 -3.85 7.48 1.72
CA VAL A 93 -4.04 6.92 3.05
C VAL A 93 -5.48 7.10 3.48
N PHE A 94 -6.16 6.01 3.82
CA PHE A 94 -7.50 6.04 4.40
C PHE A 94 -7.41 5.69 5.88
N SER A 95 -7.84 6.60 6.76
CA SER A 95 -7.82 6.40 8.21
C SER A 95 -9.11 6.94 8.83
N GLY A 96 -10.05 6.05 9.14
CA GLY A 96 -11.37 6.44 9.62
C GLY A 96 -12.15 7.22 8.55
N SER A 97 -12.40 8.51 8.78
CA SER A 97 -13.07 9.41 7.81
C SER A 97 -12.10 10.36 7.09
N VAL A 98 -10.79 10.16 7.26
CA VAL A 98 -9.76 11.01 6.67
C VAL A 98 -9.11 10.27 5.52
N GLU A 99 -9.01 10.99 4.40
CA GLU A 99 -8.25 10.60 3.22
C GLU A 99 -7.09 11.58 3.05
N TYR A 100 -5.89 11.06 2.81
CA TYR A 100 -4.69 11.86 2.59
C TYR A 100 -3.92 11.35 1.37
N ASP A 101 -3.86 12.21 0.35
CA ASP A 101 -3.10 11.96 -0.86
C ASP A 101 -1.68 12.51 -0.75
N ARG A 102 -0.75 11.81 -1.37
CA ARG A 102 0.64 12.22 -1.47
C ARG A 102 1.22 11.81 -2.82
N ASP A 103 1.68 12.81 -3.56
CA ASP A 103 2.53 12.59 -4.72
C ASP A 103 3.90 12.10 -4.27
N ILE A 104 4.37 11.02 -4.89
CA ILE A 104 5.64 10.38 -4.60
C ILE A 104 6.59 10.76 -5.72
N GLU A 105 7.49 11.69 -5.42
CA GLU A 105 8.49 12.12 -6.36
C GLU A 105 9.39 10.93 -6.73
N PRO A 106 9.46 10.56 -8.02
CA PRO A 106 10.30 9.46 -8.44
C PRO A 106 11.76 9.80 -8.13
N LEU A 107 12.48 8.85 -7.51
CA LEU A 107 13.92 8.96 -7.37
C LEU A 107 14.58 8.68 -8.72
N LEU A 108 14.45 9.61 -9.67
CA LEU A 108 15.24 9.60 -10.88
C LEU A 108 16.70 9.88 -10.50
N PRO A 109 17.67 9.06 -10.94
CA PRO A 109 19.06 9.46 -10.86
C PRO A 109 19.22 10.81 -11.58
N ASP A 110 19.92 11.76 -10.97
CA ASP A 110 20.43 12.94 -11.68
C ASP A 110 21.40 12.45 -12.77
N PHE A 111 20.87 12.10 -13.94
CA PHE A 111 21.69 11.82 -15.09
C PHE A 111 22.16 13.19 -15.62
N PRO A 112 23.47 13.50 -15.57
CA PRO A 112 23.95 14.69 -16.26
C PRO A 112 23.59 14.54 -17.74
N GLU A 113 22.99 15.59 -18.31
CA GLU A 113 22.69 15.68 -19.74
C GLU A 113 23.85 15.12 -20.58
N PRO A 114 23.58 14.27 -21.58
CA PRO A 114 24.63 13.74 -22.43
C PRO A 114 25.36 14.92 -23.07
N ARG A 115 26.66 15.04 -22.78
CA ARG A 115 27.52 16.00 -23.47
C ARG A 115 27.50 15.64 -24.96
N GLN A 116 26.92 16.53 -25.77
CA GLN A 116 27.08 16.53 -27.22
C GLN A 116 28.54 16.81 -27.60
#